data_AF-A0AAE1XFB9-F1
#
_entry.id   AF-A0AAE1XFB9-F1
#
_cell.length_a   1.000
_cell.length_b   1.000
_cell.length_c   1.000
_cell.angle_alpha   90.00
_cell.angle_beta   90.00
_cell.angle_gamma   90.00
#
_symmetry.space_group_name_H-M   'P 1'
#
loop_
_entity.id
_entity.type
_entity.pdbx_description
1 polymer ?
#
loop_
_entity_poly.entity_id
_entity_poly.type
_entity_poly.pdbx_seq_one_letter_code
_entity_poly.pdbx_strand_id
1 'polypeptide(L)'
;MGRAALLRKVASNIENQLTILGASGIEDKLQQGVPEAIESLRTAGIKVWVLTGDKQETAISIGYSSKLLTSKMTQIVINNNSKDSCRKSLQDALLMWKKLTTDSSATPGGSRTGLNEVALIIDGTSLVYILDTDLEEQLFELASKCDVVLCCRVAPLQKAGIVALIKNRTDDMTLAIGDGANDVSMIQMADVGIGISGQEGRQAVMASDFAMGQFRFLVPLLLVHGHWNYQRMSYMILYNFYRNAVFVLVLFWWTKARKLQQKTVLGNNVGHIVAKHSFLLCISPRYWGSNVDGSSLGDLWTLAVVIMVNIHLAMDVIRWYWITHAAIWGSIIATFICVLVIDVLPFLPGYWAFFHIAKTALFWLCLLCIMIGALLPRFLIKVFMQYYTPTDIQIAREAEKFNTSRASQGVQIEMNEIFDPPRR
;
A
#
# COMPACT_ATOMS: atom_id res chain seq x y z
N MET A 1 46.10 -5.27 40.53
CA MET A 1 44.70 -5.73 40.34
C MET A 1 43.78 -4.76 41.06
N GLY A 2 42.72 -4.27 40.41
CA GLY A 2 41.76 -3.35 41.03
C GLY A 2 40.91 -4.03 42.12
N ARG A 3 40.37 -3.25 43.07
CA ARG A 3 39.52 -3.72 44.19
C ARG A 3 38.42 -4.69 43.74
N ALA A 4 37.75 -4.39 42.63
CA ALA A 4 36.67 -5.24 42.09
C ALA A 4 37.16 -6.65 41.72
N ALA A 5 38.38 -6.77 41.16
CA ALA A 5 38.95 -8.06 40.80
C ALA A 5 39.34 -8.89 42.04
N LEU A 6 39.86 -8.23 43.08
CA LEU A 6 40.18 -8.89 44.35
C LEU A 6 38.92 -9.39 45.06
N LEU A 7 37.84 -8.59 45.09
CA LEU A 7 36.56 -9.01 45.64
C LEU A 7 35.97 -10.20 44.87
N ARG A 8 36.03 -10.18 43.52
CA ARG A 8 35.59 -11.31 42.69
C ARG A 8 36.38 -12.58 42.97
N LYS A 9 37.69 -12.45 43.20
CA LYS A 9 38.57 -13.59 43.53
C LYS A 9 38.21 -14.19 44.90
N VAL A 10 37.93 -13.36 45.90
CA VAL A 10 37.50 -13.84 47.23
C VAL A 10 36.12 -14.51 47.15
N ALA A 11 35.16 -13.90 46.43
CA ALA A 11 33.83 -14.48 46.23
C ALA A 11 33.90 -15.87 45.57
N SER A 12 34.68 -15.99 44.49
CA SER A 12 34.89 -17.27 43.80
C SER A 12 35.55 -18.34 44.67
N ASN A 13 36.36 -17.96 45.67
CA ASN A 13 36.93 -18.93 46.62
C ASN A 13 35.88 -19.48 47.59
N ILE A 14 34.89 -18.66 47.97
CA ILE A 14 33.81 -19.03 48.90
C ILE A 14 32.71 -19.82 48.17
N GLU A 15 32.42 -19.50 46.91
CA GLU A 15 31.32 -20.07 46.11
C GLU A 15 31.62 -21.46 45.47
N ASN A 16 32.54 -22.27 46.02
CA ASN A 16 32.98 -23.54 45.40
C ASN A 16 32.21 -24.82 45.83
N GLN A 17 31.33 -24.75 46.83
CA GLN A 17 30.62 -25.92 47.38
C GLN A 17 29.12 -25.63 47.59
N LEU A 18 28.46 -25.16 46.54
CA LEU A 18 27.03 -24.86 46.58
C LEU A 18 26.19 -26.09 46.21
N THR A 19 25.08 -26.30 46.91
CA THR A 19 24.05 -27.29 46.55
C THR A 19 22.90 -26.57 45.84
N ILE A 20 22.53 -27.03 44.65
CA ILE A 20 21.42 -26.45 43.90
C ILE A 20 20.10 -26.81 44.60
N LEU A 21 19.42 -25.82 45.16
CA LEU A 21 18.11 -26.01 45.80
C LEU A 21 16.96 -26.01 44.80
N GLY A 22 17.08 -25.23 43.72
CA GLY A 22 16.05 -25.07 42.68
C GLY A 22 16.38 -23.93 41.73
N ALA A 23 15.47 -23.65 40.80
CA ALA A 23 15.57 -22.55 39.84
C ALA A 23 14.26 -21.75 39.81
N SER A 24 14.35 -20.44 39.59
CA SER A 24 13.20 -19.55 39.38
C SER A 24 13.18 -19.07 37.93
N GLY A 25 12.01 -19.10 37.28
CA GLY A 25 11.78 -18.49 35.98
C GLY A 25 10.90 -17.25 36.13
N ILE A 26 11.34 -16.12 35.57
CA ILE A 26 10.54 -14.89 35.49
C ILE A 26 10.20 -14.69 34.02
N GLU A 27 8.92 -14.64 33.71
CA GLU A 27 8.43 -14.32 32.37
C GLU A 27 8.29 -12.80 32.23
N ASP A 28 8.94 -12.25 31.22
CA ASP A 28 8.71 -10.86 30.81
C ASP A 28 7.45 -10.80 29.95
N LYS A 29 6.42 -10.12 30.43
CA LYS A 29 5.10 -10.10 29.80
C LYS A 29 5.07 -9.09 28.65
N LEU A 30 4.82 -9.61 27.45
CA LEU A 30 4.55 -8.79 26.28
C LEU A 30 3.21 -8.06 26.39
N GLN A 31 3.06 -6.97 25.64
CA GLN A 31 1.77 -6.34 25.45
C GLN A 31 0.78 -7.34 24.82
N GLN A 32 -0.51 -7.17 25.11
CA GLN A 32 -1.55 -8.03 24.60
C GLN A 32 -1.60 -7.99 23.07
N GLY A 33 -1.57 -9.16 22.43
CA GLY A 33 -1.71 -9.30 20.98
C GLY A 33 -0.41 -9.14 20.18
N VAL A 34 0.75 -8.98 20.83
CA VAL A 34 2.04 -8.82 20.13
C VAL A 34 2.44 -10.04 19.31
N PRO A 35 2.37 -11.29 19.82
CA PRO A 35 2.76 -12.46 19.04
C PRO A 35 1.90 -12.62 17.78
N GLU A 36 0.58 -12.45 17.91
CA GLU A 36 -0.36 -12.55 16.79
C GLU A 36 -0.14 -11.43 15.76
N ALA A 37 0.21 -10.23 16.24
CA ALA A 37 0.50 -9.09 15.38
C ALA A 37 1.77 -9.32 14.55
N ILE A 38 2.86 -9.76 15.17
CA ILE A 38 4.12 -10.04 14.46
C ILE A 38 3.92 -11.17 13.45
N GLU A 39 3.21 -12.24 13.83
CA GLU A 39 2.89 -13.34 12.92
C GLU A 39 2.07 -12.87 11.71
N SER A 40 1.09 -11.98 11.92
CA SER A 40 0.28 -11.38 10.85
C SER A 40 1.11 -10.51 9.91
N LEU A 41 2.02 -9.69 10.46
CA LEU A 41 2.91 -8.83 9.67
C LEU A 41 3.90 -9.67 8.83
N ARG A 42 4.48 -10.72 9.42
CA ARG A 42 5.37 -11.64 8.71
C ARG A 42 4.64 -12.39 7.59
N THR A 43 3.42 -12.84 7.85
CA THR A 43 2.57 -13.50 6.83
C THR A 43 2.22 -12.54 5.69
N ALA A 44 2.07 -11.24 5.97
CA ALA A 44 1.88 -10.21 4.96
C ALA A 44 3.17 -9.87 4.17
N GLY A 45 4.30 -10.52 4.47
CA GLY A 45 5.59 -10.29 3.80
C GLY A 45 6.41 -9.14 4.36
N ILE A 46 6.03 -8.58 5.52
CA ILE A 46 6.77 -7.50 6.17
C ILE A 46 7.90 -8.10 7.01
N LYS A 47 9.14 -7.68 6.73
CA LYS A 47 10.31 -8.07 7.54
C LYS A 47 10.32 -7.27 8.83
N VAL A 48 10.39 -7.95 9.97
CA VAL A 48 10.35 -7.34 11.30
C VAL A 48 11.73 -7.41 11.94
N TRP A 49 12.32 -6.25 12.21
CA TRP A 49 13.63 -6.13 12.84
C TRP A 49 13.45 -5.50 14.23
N VAL A 50 14.19 -6.00 15.22
CA VAL A 50 14.09 -5.53 16.60
C VAL A 50 15.42 -4.91 17.02
N LEU A 51 15.39 -3.63 17.36
CA LEU A 51 16.54 -2.84 17.78
C LEU A 51 16.36 -2.44 19.25
N THR A 52 17.00 -3.17 20.16
CA THR A 52 16.87 -2.94 21.62
C THR A 52 18.16 -2.45 22.27
N GLY A 53 18.01 -1.67 23.34
CA GLY A 53 19.09 -1.31 24.26
C GLY A 53 19.41 -2.39 25.28
N ASP A 54 18.60 -3.46 25.35
CA ASP A 54 18.75 -4.53 26.32
C ASP A 54 19.89 -5.50 26.00
N LYS A 55 20.19 -6.36 26.98
CA LYS A 55 21.12 -7.46 26.82
C LYS A 55 20.60 -8.48 25.80
N GLN A 56 21.55 -9.15 25.14
CA GLN A 56 21.25 -10.14 24.12
C GLN A 56 20.37 -11.28 24.62
N GLU A 57 20.60 -11.76 25.84
CA GLU A 57 19.83 -12.89 26.40
C GLU A 57 18.35 -12.53 26.57
N THR A 58 18.06 -11.31 27.03
CA THR A 58 16.70 -10.78 27.15
C THR A 58 16.06 -10.61 25.78
N ALA A 59 16.78 -10.04 24.81
CA ALA A 59 16.29 -9.83 23.46
C ALA A 59 15.93 -11.14 22.75
N ILE A 60 16.76 -12.19 22.92
CA ILE A 60 16.49 -13.53 22.39
C ILE A 60 15.26 -14.14 23.07
N SER A 61 15.15 -14.00 24.40
CA SER A 61 13.99 -14.48 25.16
C SER A 61 12.69 -13.83 24.66
N ILE A 62 12.66 -12.51 24.52
CA ILE A 62 11.55 -11.75 23.94
C ILE A 62 11.28 -12.18 22.50
N GLY A 63 12.33 -12.44 21.72
CA GLY A 63 12.24 -12.96 20.35
C GLY A 63 11.46 -14.27 20.28
N TYR A 64 11.69 -15.20 21.20
CA TYR A 64 10.91 -16.44 21.28
C TYR A 64 9.49 -16.22 21.79
N SER A 65 9.30 -15.43 22.86
CA SER A 65 7.97 -15.14 23.42
C SER A 65 7.04 -14.43 22.42
N SER A 66 7.63 -13.61 21.55
CA SER A 66 6.91 -12.85 20.51
C SER A 66 6.72 -13.63 19.20
N LYS A 67 7.17 -14.90 19.14
CA LYS A 67 7.23 -15.73 17.92
C LYS A 67 8.02 -15.12 16.76
N LEU A 68 8.86 -14.13 17.05
CA LEU A 68 9.78 -13.56 16.07
C LEU A 68 10.86 -14.59 15.73
N LEU A 69 11.43 -15.23 16.76
CA LEU A 69 12.36 -16.35 16.63
C LEU A 69 11.60 -17.67 16.80
N THR A 70 11.86 -18.63 15.91
CA THR A 70 11.34 -20.00 16.03
C THR A 70 12.49 -20.99 16.24
N SER A 71 12.22 -22.13 16.88
CA SER A 71 13.25 -23.17 17.11
C SER A 71 13.80 -23.80 15.83
N LYS A 72 13.16 -23.55 14.68
CA LYS A 72 13.61 -24.02 13.36
C LYS A 72 14.58 -23.05 12.68
N MET A 73 14.66 -21.80 13.16
CA MET A 73 15.52 -20.78 12.59
C MET A 73 16.98 -21.04 12.91
N THR A 74 17.85 -20.88 11.92
CA THR A 74 19.30 -20.86 12.14
C THR A 74 19.72 -19.48 12.62
N GLN A 75 20.38 -19.41 13.76
CA GLN A 75 20.83 -18.17 14.37
C GLN A 75 22.29 -17.90 14.05
N ILE A 76 22.56 -16.73 13.47
CA ILE A 76 23.89 -16.20 13.22
C ILE A 76 24.14 -15.10 14.25
N VAL A 77 25.11 -15.30 15.13
CA VAL A 77 25.44 -14.35 16.21
C VAL A 77 26.76 -13.66 15.90
N ILE A 78 26.78 -12.33 15.88
CA ILE A 78 27.96 -11.51 15.64
C ILE A 78 28.27 -10.69 16.89
N ASN A 79 29.22 -11.22 17.68
CA ASN A 79 29.71 -10.61 18.92
C ASN A 79 31.23 -10.45 18.86
N ASN A 80 31.67 -9.28 18.44
CA ASN A 80 33.06 -8.93 18.21
C ASN A 80 33.41 -7.55 18.77
N ASN A 81 34.67 -7.40 19.20
CA ASN A 81 35.21 -6.19 19.81
C ASN A 81 36.32 -5.53 18.97
N SER A 82 36.52 -5.98 17.74
CA SER A 82 37.55 -5.46 16.83
C SER A 82 37.08 -5.50 15.38
N LYS A 83 37.57 -4.56 14.56
CA LYS A 83 37.20 -4.41 13.15
C LYS A 83 37.53 -5.66 12.33
N ASP A 84 38.72 -6.23 12.51
CA ASP A 84 39.16 -7.41 11.75
C ASP A 84 38.34 -8.66 12.10
N SER A 85 37.97 -8.81 13.39
CA SER A 85 37.10 -9.91 13.82
C SER A 85 35.69 -9.76 13.27
N CYS A 86 35.14 -8.53 13.28
CA CYS A 86 33.83 -8.24 12.67
C CYS A 86 33.82 -8.61 11.17
N ARG A 87 34.88 -8.24 10.43
CA ARG A 87 35.00 -8.56 9.00
C ARG A 87 35.00 -10.07 8.75
N LYS A 88 35.78 -10.82 9.52
CA LYS A 88 35.83 -12.30 9.40
C LYS A 88 34.48 -12.92 9.71
N SER A 89 33.85 -12.54 10.82
CA SER A 89 32.53 -13.08 11.18
C SER A 89 31.43 -12.74 10.16
N LEU A 90 31.45 -11.55 9.55
CA LEU A 90 30.52 -11.20 8.47
C LEU A 90 30.74 -12.07 7.23
N GLN A 91 32.00 -12.29 6.84
CA GLN A 91 32.33 -13.17 5.73
C GLN A 91 31.95 -14.63 6.01
N ASP A 92 32.21 -15.12 7.21
CA ASP A 92 31.84 -16.46 7.66
C ASP A 92 30.30 -16.63 7.69
N ALA A 93 29.58 -15.61 8.15
CA ALA A 93 28.11 -15.58 8.12
C ALA A 93 27.54 -15.62 6.70
N LEU A 94 28.11 -14.85 5.77
CA LEU A 94 27.72 -14.86 4.36
C LEU A 94 28.00 -16.23 3.71
N LEU A 95 29.13 -16.85 4.02
CA LEU A 95 29.48 -18.20 3.56
C LEU A 95 28.52 -19.25 4.13
N MET A 96 28.19 -19.14 5.43
CA MET A 96 27.22 -20.02 6.09
C MET A 96 25.84 -19.91 5.44
N TRP A 97 25.38 -18.68 5.18
CA TRP A 97 24.11 -18.45 4.48
C TRP A 97 24.11 -19.04 3.05
N LYS A 98 25.19 -18.85 2.28
CA LYS A 98 25.33 -19.44 0.94
C LYS A 98 25.29 -20.97 0.96
N LYS A 99 25.91 -21.58 1.97
CA LYS A 99 25.87 -23.04 2.14
C LYS A 99 24.45 -23.54 2.42
N LEU A 100 23.73 -22.89 3.34
CA LEU A 100 22.35 -23.22 3.72
C LEU A 100 21.36 -23.12 2.55
N THR A 101 21.58 -22.16 1.64
CA THR A 101 20.74 -21.97 0.44
C THR A 101 21.10 -22.96 -0.67
N THR A 102 22.37 -23.29 -0.85
CA THR A 102 22.82 -24.21 -1.91
C THR A 102 22.29 -25.62 -1.67
N ASP A 103 22.36 -26.12 -0.43
CA ASP A 103 21.87 -27.46 -0.06
C ASP A 103 20.35 -27.63 -0.30
N SER A 104 19.58 -26.53 -0.27
CA SER A 104 18.12 -26.53 -0.45
C SER A 104 17.68 -26.60 -1.92
N SER A 105 18.58 -26.35 -2.88
CA SER A 105 18.28 -26.27 -4.32
C SER A 105 18.48 -27.58 -5.09
N ALA A 106 18.96 -28.64 -4.44
CA ALA A 106 19.25 -29.93 -5.07
C ALA A 106 18.03 -30.87 -5.27
N THR A 107 16.81 -30.47 -4.88
CA THR A 107 15.61 -31.31 -5.06
C THR A 107 14.59 -30.66 -6.01
N PRO A 108 14.59 -30.99 -7.32
CA PRO A 108 13.64 -30.45 -8.27
C PRO A 108 12.29 -31.16 -8.15
N GLY A 109 11.36 -30.61 -7.38
CA GLY A 109 9.96 -31.10 -7.33
C GLY A 109 9.23 -30.99 -5.99
N GLY A 110 9.89 -30.53 -4.92
CA GLY A 110 9.25 -30.31 -3.62
C GLY A 110 8.66 -28.90 -3.51
N SER A 111 7.45 -28.81 -2.97
CA SER A 111 6.84 -27.57 -2.44
C SER A 111 7.88 -26.72 -1.69
N ARG A 112 7.85 -25.39 -1.85
CA ARG A 112 8.77 -24.39 -1.25
C ARG A 112 8.69 -24.30 0.31
N THR A 113 8.32 -25.38 0.99
CA THR A 113 7.96 -25.44 2.41
C THR A 113 9.14 -25.73 3.35
N GLY A 114 10.33 -25.21 3.04
CA GLY A 114 11.51 -25.47 3.86
C GLY A 114 12.70 -24.57 3.55
N LEU A 115 12.46 -23.29 3.24
CA LEU A 115 13.56 -22.32 3.33
C LEU A 115 14.00 -22.30 4.81
N ASN A 116 15.27 -22.63 5.06
CA ASN A 116 15.86 -22.48 6.39
C ASN A 116 15.80 -21.00 6.74
N GLU A 117 14.84 -20.61 7.58
CA GLU A 117 14.70 -19.24 8.05
C GLU A 117 15.97 -18.87 8.83
N VAL A 118 16.56 -17.71 8.52
CA VAL A 118 17.81 -17.27 9.16
C VAL A 118 17.54 -16.02 9.99
N ALA A 119 17.99 -16.07 11.24
CA ALA A 119 17.94 -14.94 12.16
C ALA A 119 19.35 -14.41 12.44
N LEU A 120 19.54 -13.11 12.28
CA LEU A 120 20.80 -12.41 12.52
C LEU A 120 20.75 -11.68 13.86
N ILE A 121 21.68 -11.97 14.77
CA ILE A 121 21.78 -11.34 16.09
C ILE A 121 23.11 -10.60 16.17
N ILE A 122 23.06 -9.29 16.43
CA ILE A 122 24.25 -8.42 16.43
C ILE A 122 24.30 -7.61 17.71
N ASP A 123 25.48 -7.56 18.35
CA ASP A 123 25.71 -6.68 19.50
C ASP A 123 26.09 -5.24 19.09
N GLY A 124 25.68 -4.27 19.89
CA GLY A 124 25.93 -2.85 19.65
C GLY A 124 27.41 -2.49 19.56
N THR A 125 28.30 -3.22 20.25
CA THR A 125 29.75 -3.01 20.15
C THR A 125 30.29 -3.38 18.78
N SER A 126 29.81 -4.47 18.18
CA SER A 126 30.15 -4.85 16.81
C SER A 126 29.58 -3.87 15.80
N LEU A 127 28.36 -3.39 16.05
CA LEU A 127 27.69 -2.44 15.19
C LEU A 127 28.43 -1.10 15.06
N VAL A 128 29.11 -0.61 16.11
CA VAL A 128 29.98 0.57 16.03
C VAL A 128 31.03 0.40 14.92
N TYR A 129 31.78 -0.70 14.94
CA TYR A 129 32.84 -0.94 13.97
C TYR A 129 32.29 -1.18 12.56
N ILE A 130 31.10 -1.74 12.44
CA ILE A 130 30.50 -2.08 11.15
C ILE A 130 29.94 -0.82 10.46
N LEU A 131 29.23 0.04 11.19
CA LEU A 131 28.63 1.26 10.63
C LEU A 131 29.66 2.35 10.29
N ASP A 132 30.76 2.42 11.03
CA ASP A 132 31.81 3.44 10.80
C ASP A 132 32.79 3.06 9.66
N THR A 133 32.60 1.93 8.97
CA THR A 133 33.58 1.39 8.00
C THR A 133 32.93 0.80 6.75
N ASP A 134 33.76 0.42 5.77
CA ASP A 134 33.33 -0.23 4.52
C ASP A 134 32.64 -1.61 4.72
N LEU A 135 32.44 -2.05 5.97
CA LEU A 135 31.73 -3.29 6.30
C LEU A 135 30.21 -3.13 6.25
N GLU A 136 29.70 -1.90 6.17
CA GLU A 136 28.28 -1.60 6.09
C GLU A 136 27.60 -2.28 4.89
N GLU A 137 28.31 -2.44 3.76
CA GLU A 137 27.80 -3.12 2.57
C GLU A 137 27.62 -4.63 2.80
N GLN A 138 28.57 -5.28 3.48
CA GLN A 138 28.47 -6.70 3.81
C GLN A 138 27.37 -6.97 4.82
N LEU A 139 27.20 -6.06 5.79
CA LEU A 139 26.08 -6.14 6.73
C LEU A 139 24.75 -5.99 5.99
N PHE A 140 24.64 -5.04 5.07
CA PHE A 140 23.45 -4.84 4.26
C PHE A 140 23.09 -6.10 3.45
N GLU A 141 24.08 -6.70 2.76
CA GLU A 141 23.88 -7.92 1.99
C GLU A 141 23.36 -9.05 2.89
N LEU A 142 24.00 -9.28 4.04
CA LEU A 142 23.61 -10.33 4.98
C LEU A 142 22.19 -10.06 5.55
N ALA A 143 21.95 -8.86 6.09
CA ALA A 143 20.70 -8.49 6.73
C ALA A 143 19.51 -8.53 5.76
N SER A 144 19.71 -8.15 4.49
CA SER A 144 18.68 -8.22 3.45
C SER A 144 18.25 -9.66 3.13
N LYS A 145 19.12 -10.64 3.36
CA LYS A 145 18.84 -12.08 3.14
C LYS A 145 18.27 -12.79 4.36
N CYS A 146 18.43 -12.22 5.56
CA CYS A 146 17.83 -12.76 6.78
C CYS A 146 16.34 -12.42 6.87
N ASP A 147 15.57 -13.32 7.48
CA ASP A 147 14.14 -13.12 7.73
C ASP A 147 13.91 -12.21 8.94
N VAL A 148 14.80 -12.32 9.94
CA VAL A 148 14.74 -11.60 11.21
C VAL A 148 16.11 -11.05 11.54
N VAL A 149 16.16 -9.79 11.99
CA VAL A 149 17.36 -9.16 12.51
C VAL A 149 17.09 -8.64 13.92
N LEU A 150 17.95 -8.99 14.86
CA LEU A 150 17.90 -8.60 16.26
C LEU A 150 19.20 -7.89 16.63
N CYS A 151 19.12 -6.60 16.92
CA CYS A 151 20.27 -5.84 17.39
C CYS A 151 20.12 -5.54 18.88
N CYS A 152 21.16 -5.88 19.65
CA CYS A 152 21.17 -5.81 21.11
C CYS A 152 22.12 -4.71 21.59
N ARG A 153 21.85 -4.11 22.76
CA ARG A 153 22.65 -3.02 23.35
C ARG A 153 22.94 -1.86 22.38
N VAL A 154 21.96 -1.51 21.56
CA VAL A 154 22.09 -0.49 20.51
C VAL A 154 21.82 0.89 21.08
N ALA A 155 22.73 1.83 20.82
CA ALA A 155 22.55 3.24 21.17
C ALA A 155 21.52 3.94 20.25
N PRO A 156 20.84 5.01 20.69
CA PRO A 156 19.83 5.72 19.88
C PRO A 156 20.29 6.13 18.47
N LEU A 157 21.53 6.63 18.35
CA LEU A 157 22.12 7.01 17.06
C LEU A 157 22.39 5.80 16.15
N GLN A 158 22.75 4.66 16.74
CA GLN A 158 22.99 3.44 15.98
C GLN A 158 21.67 2.85 15.44
N LYS A 159 20.56 2.96 16.20
CA LYS A 159 19.23 2.56 15.70
C LYS A 159 18.88 3.33 14.44
N ALA A 160 19.08 4.65 14.45
CA ALA A 160 18.88 5.50 13.27
C ALA A 160 19.84 5.13 12.13
N GLY A 161 21.09 4.80 12.43
CA GLY A 161 22.08 4.33 11.45
C GLY A 161 21.62 3.07 10.70
N ILE A 162 21.03 2.09 11.40
CA ILE A 162 20.49 0.89 10.76
C ILE A 162 19.31 1.23 9.84
N VAL A 163 18.41 2.11 10.27
CA VAL A 163 17.27 2.53 9.42
C VAL A 163 17.77 3.27 8.18
N ALA A 164 18.73 4.19 8.33
CA ALA A 164 19.34 4.93 7.23
C ALA A 164 20.05 3.99 6.23
N LEU A 165 20.75 2.97 6.74
CA LEU A 165 21.42 1.94 5.95
C LEU A 165 20.44 1.24 4.99
N ILE A 166 19.28 0.82 5.48
CA ILE A 166 18.27 0.15 4.65
C ILE A 166 17.61 1.14 3.70
N LYS A 167 17.08 2.25 4.24
CA LYS A 167 16.37 3.27 3.46
C LYS A 167 17.17 3.83 2.28
N ASN A 168 18.48 4.03 2.45
CA ASN A 168 19.31 4.61 1.40
C ASN A 168 19.75 3.59 0.33
N ARG A 169 19.61 2.28 0.59
CA ARG A 169 20.11 1.20 -0.29
C ARG A 169 18.99 0.33 -0.87
N THR A 170 17.79 0.39 -0.32
CA THR A 170 16.59 -0.25 -0.86
C THR A 170 15.55 0.78 -1.24
N ASP A 171 14.80 0.52 -2.31
CA ASP A 171 13.57 1.27 -2.64
C ASP A 171 12.37 0.87 -1.75
N ASP A 172 12.59 -0.02 -0.77
CA ASP A 172 11.58 -0.48 0.16
C ASP A 172 11.23 0.61 1.18
N MET A 173 9.94 0.70 1.53
CA MET A 173 9.46 1.65 2.54
C MET A 173 9.81 1.17 3.95
N THR A 174 10.44 2.05 4.73
CA THR A 174 10.82 1.76 6.12
C THR A 174 9.81 2.31 7.11
N LEU A 175 9.51 1.52 8.14
CA LEU A 175 8.65 1.92 9.26
C LEU A 175 9.39 1.71 10.57
N ALA A 176 9.41 2.74 11.42
CA ALA A 176 9.98 2.66 12.75
C ALA A 176 8.90 2.86 13.81
N ILE A 177 8.94 2.02 14.85
CA ILE A 177 8.04 2.09 16.00
C ILE A 177 8.84 2.17 17.29
N GLY A 178 8.43 3.05 18.21
CA GLY A 178 9.07 3.20 19.51
C GLY A 178 8.19 3.93 20.52
N ASP A 179 8.52 3.82 21.79
CA ASP A 179 7.77 4.42 22.91
C ASP A 179 8.60 5.48 23.66
N GLY A 180 9.92 5.33 23.67
CA GLY A 180 10.84 6.15 24.45
C GLY A 180 11.57 7.24 23.65
N ALA A 181 12.23 8.13 24.40
CA ALA A 181 13.13 9.14 23.82
C ALA A 181 14.31 8.54 23.04
N ASN A 182 14.70 7.30 23.37
CA ASN A 182 15.77 6.56 22.71
C ASN A 182 15.43 6.18 21.26
N ASP A 183 14.15 6.20 20.90
CA ASP A 183 13.69 5.79 19.58
C ASP A 183 13.35 6.97 18.67
N VAL A 184 13.41 8.21 19.19
CA VAL A 184 13.07 9.42 18.43
C VAL A 184 13.92 9.55 17.17
N SER A 185 15.24 9.33 17.26
CA SER A 185 16.14 9.39 16.10
C SER A 185 15.83 8.30 15.07
N MET A 186 15.40 7.12 15.52
CA MET A 186 15.00 6.01 14.66
C MET A 186 13.67 6.31 13.94
N ILE A 187 12.69 6.83 14.68
CA ILE A 187 11.36 7.25 14.18
C ILE A 187 11.50 8.32 13.10
N GLN A 188 12.35 9.33 13.34
CA GLN A 188 12.56 10.43 12.38
C GLN A 188 13.35 10.03 11.13
N MET A 189 14.14 8.95 11.20
CA MET A 189 14.93 8.48 10.05
C MET A 189 14.08 7.65 9.08
N ALA A 190 13.09 6.92 9.58
CA ALA A 190 12.20 6.07 8.79
C ALA A 190 11.30 6.89 7.85
N ASP A 191 10.69 6.23 6.87
CA ASP A 191 9.70 6.87 5.99
C ASP A 191 8.35 7.08 6.69
N VAL A 192 8.02 6.18 7.62
CA VAL A 192 6.86 6.29 8.50
C VAL A 192 7.29 6.06 9.93
N GLY A 193 7.13 7.07 10.76
CA GLY A 193 7.39 7.02 12.19
C GLY A 193 6.14 6.77 13.02
N ILE A 194 6.16 5.80 13.93
CA ILE A 194 5.05 5.53 14.83
C ILE A 194 5.49 5.58 16.30
N GLY A 195 4.84 6.45 17.07
CA GLY A 195 5.01 6.55 18.51
C GLY A 195 3.97 5.74 19.26
N ILE A 196 4.41 4.91 20.20
CA ILE A 196 3.54 4.26 21.19
C ILE A 196 3.43 5.18 22.41
N SER A 197 2.21 5.49 22.82
CA SER A 197 1.94 6.28 24.02
C SER A 197 2.17 5.46 25.28
N GLY A 198 3.43 5.38 25.73
CA GLY A 198 3.82 4.77 26.99
C GLY A 198 3.54 5.63 28.23
N GLN A 199 3.71 5.05 29.42
CA GLN A 199 3.65 5.79 30.69
C GLN A 199 4.95 6.57 30.99
N GLU A 200 6.06 6.19 30.36
CA GLU A 200 7.38 6.75 30.64
C GLU A 200 7.66 8.10 29.95
N GLY A 201 6.81 8.50 28.99
CA GLY A 201 6.90 9.80 28.34
C GLY A 201 6.16 9.86 27.01
N ARG A 202 5.98 11.07 26.46
CA ARG A 202 5.32 11.31 25.16
C ARG A 202 6.29 11.73 24.05
N GLN A 203 7.60 11.62 24.28
CA GLN A 203 8.61 12.13 23.34
C GLN A 203 8.56 11.42 21.99
N ALA A 204 8.44 10.08 21.98
CA ALA A 204 8.28 9.31 20.73
C ALA A 204 7.01 9.71 19.97
N VAL A 205 5.89 9.86 20.69
CA VAL A 205 4.59 10.27 20.12
C VAL A 205 4.64 11.67 19.52
N MET A 206 5.33 12.61 20.16
CA MET A 206 5.47 13.98 19.65
C MET A 206 6.36 14.08 18.42
N ALA A 207 7.27 13.11 18.23
CA ALA A 207 8.19 13.06 17.10
C ALA A 207 7.75 12.13 15.96
N SER A 208 6.61 11.45 16.10
CA SER A 208 6.09 10.45 15.14
C SER A 208 4.99 10.99 14.24
N ASP A 209 4.82 10.39 13.06
CA ASP A 209 3.72 10.68 12.13
C ASP A 209 2.38 10.15 12.65
N PHE A 210 2.40 8.96 13.27
CA PHE A 210 1.22 8.34 13.86
C PHE A 210 1.46 8.02 15.33
N ALA A 211 0.44 8.23 16.15
CA ALA A 211 0.45 7.87 17.56
C ALA A 211 -0.56 6.74 17.82
N MET A 212 -0.14 5.71 18.55
CA MET A 212 -1.03 4.62 18.96
C MET A 212 -0.83 4.24 20.44
N GLY A 213 -1.84 3.61 21.05
CA GLY A 213 -1.75 3.21 22.46
C GLY A 213 -0.95 1.93 22.69
N GLN A 214 -1.02 0.96 21.78
CA GLN A 214 -0.44 -0.38 21.95
C GLN A 214 -0.04 -0.98 20.60
N PHE A 215 0.96 -1.88 20.61
CA PHE A 215 1.51 -2.48 19.40
C PHE A 215 0.47 -3.22 18.54
N ARG A 216 -0.55 -3.85 19.15
CA ARG A 216 -1.59 -4.61 18.41
C ARG A 216 -2.32 -3.79 17.34
N PHE A 217 -2.39 -2.47 17.50
CA PHE A 217 -3.08 -1.59 16.56
C PHE A 217 -2.28 -1.34 15.28
N LEU A 218 -1.02 -1.79 15.23
CA LEU A 218 -0.19 -1.75 14.03
C LEU A 218 -0.78 -2.61 12.90
N VAL A 219 -1.37 -3.76 13.24
CA VAL A 219 -2.00 -4.67 12.26
C VAL A 219 -3.15 -3.97 11.50
N PRO A 220 -4.20 -3.45 12.16
CA PRO A 220 -5.26 -2.74 11.46
C PRO A 220 -4.79 -1.44 10.81
N LEU A 221 -3.78 -0.76 11.38
CA LEU A 221 -3.22 0.44 10.77
C LEU A 221 -2.57 0.13 9.42
N LEU A 222 -1.72 -0.88 9.33
CA LEU A 222 -1.00 -1.21 8.09
C LEU A 222 -1.84 -2.04 7.12
N LEU A 223 -2.38 -3.17 7.59
CA LEU A 223 -3.03 -4.15 6.71
C LEU A 223 -4.42 -3.69 6.25
N VAL A 224 -5.12 -2.86 7.03
CA VAL A 224 -6.44 -2.33 6.65
C VAL A 224 -6.31 -0.89 6.14
N HIS A 225 -5.90 0.04 6.99
CA HIS A 225 -5.90 1.46 6.63
C HIS A 225 -4.82 1.79 5.60
N GLY A 226 -3.61 1.24 5.77
CA GLY A 226 -2.50 1.41 4.83
C GLY A 226 -2.84 0.86 3.43
N HIS A 227 -3.30 -0.40 3.36
CA HIS A 227 -3.71 -1.00 2.09
C HIS A 227 -4.84 -0.22 1.40
N TRP A 228 -5.90 0.15 2.14
CA TRP A 228 -7.02 0.92 1.58
C TRP A 228 -6.59 2.31 1.12
N ASN A 229 -5.74 3.00 1.88
CA ASN A 229 -5.25 4.32 1.52
C ASN A 229 -4.40 4.26 0.26
N TYR A 230 -3.46 3.29 0.19
CA TYR A 230 -2.63 3.08 -0.99
C TYR A 230 -3.47 2.83 -2.25
N GLN A 231 -4.45 1.93 -2.18
CA GLN A 231 -5.31 1.63 -3.32
C GLN A 231 -6.15 2.83 -3.76
N ARG A 232 -6.74 3.56 -2.80
CA ARG A 232 -7.56 4.75 -3.07
C ARG A 232 -6.74 5.88 -3.69
N MET A 233 -5.57 6.17 -3.13
CA MET A 233 -4.69 7.23 -3.61
C MET A 233 -4.14 6.93 -5.01
N SER A 234 -3.68 5.70 -5.26
CA SER A 234 -3.20 5.27 -6.57
C SER A 234 -4.27 5.42 -7.65
N TYR A 235 -5.51 4.98 -7.35
CA TYR A 235 -6.62 5.13 -8.28
C TYR A 235 -7.00 6.61 -8.47
N MET A 236 -7.07 7.40 -7.41
CA MET A 236 -7.42 8.82 -7.46
C MET A 236 -6.44 9.63 -8.32
N ILE A 237 -5.13 9.38 -8.18
CA ILE A 237 -4.09 10.06 -8.97
C ILE A 237 -4.25 9.73 -10.45
N LEU A 238 -4.36 8.45 -10.81
CA LEU A 238 -4.56 8.02 -12.20
C LEU A 238 -5.86 8.58 -12.79
N TYR A 239 -6.93 8.59 -12.00
CA TYR A 239 -8.21 9.16 -12.42
C TYR A 239 -8.13 10.68 -12.62
N ASN A 240 -7.38 11.40 -11.78
CA ASN A 240 -7.17 12.84 -11.93
C ASN A 240 -6.46 13.16 -13.25
N PHE A 241 -5.39 12.43 -13.57
CA PHE A 241 -4.71 12.54 -14.87
C PHE A 241 -5.64 12.21 -16.03
N TYR A 242 -6.39 11.11 -15.95
CA TYR A 242 -7.36 10.71 -16.97
C TYR A 242 -8.41 11.79 -17.23
N ARG A 243 -9.06 12.28 -16.16
CA ARG A 243 -10.09 13.33 -16.24
C ARG A 243 -9.54 14.58 -16.94
N ASN A 244 -8.39 15.06 -16.51
CA ASN A 244 -7.79 16.28 -17.08
C ASN A 244 -7.34 16.06 -18.52
N ALA A 245 -6.74 14.90 -18.83
CA ALA A 245 -6.31 14.56 -20.18
C ALA A 245 -7.49 14.54 -21.16
N VAL A 246 -8.63 13.96 -20.79
CA VAL A 246 -9.84 13.95 -21.65
C VAL A 246 -10.28 15.39 -21.97
N PHE A 247 -10.39 16.27 -20.98
CA PHE A 247 -10.77 17.66 -21.20
C PHE A 247 -9.81 18.40 -22.13
N VAL A 248 -8.51 18.28 -21.89
CA VAL A 248 -7.48 18.97 -22.71
C VAL A 248 -7.42 18.39 -24.12
N LEU A 249 -7.54 17.07 -24.28
CA LEU A 249 -7.51 16.42 -25.59
C LEU A 249 -8.69 16.86 -26.45
N VAL A 250 -9.89 17.01 -25.88
CA VAL A 250 -11.05 17.53 -26.64
C VAL A 250 -10.77 18.92 -27.20
N LEU A 251 -10.20 19.82 -26.39
CA LEU A 251 -9.81 21.16 -26.85
C LEU A 251 -8.69 21.11 -27.91
N PHE A 252 -7.71 20.23 -27.73
CA PHE A 252 -6.63 20.03 -28.70
C PHE A 252 -7.18 19.54 -30.06
N TRP A 253 -8.04 18.54 -30.06
CA TRP A 253 -8.65 18.03 -31.29
C TRP A 253 -9.57 19.07 -31.94
N TRP A 254 -10.31 19.85 -31.14
CA TRP A 254 -11.12 20.96 -31.63
C TRP A 254 -10.29 22.03 -32.34
N THR A 255 -9.19 22.48 -31.73
CA THR A 255 -8.30 23.50 -32.33
C THR A 255 -7.62 22.97 -33.59
N LYS A 256 -7.20 21.70 -33.59
CA LYS A 256 -6.63 21.04 -34.77
C LYS A 256 -7.66 20.92 -35.90
N ALA A 257 -8.89 20.52 -35.59
CA ALA A 257 -9.98 20.44 -36.55
C ALA A 257 -10.29 21.81 -37.17
N ARG A 258 -10.35 22.88 -36.36
CA ARG A 258 -10.51 24.25 -36.85
C ARG A 258 -9.37 24.71 -37.77
N LYS A 259 -8.11 24.42 -37.40
CA LYS A 259 -6.95 24.74 -38.27
C LYS A 259 -6.98 23.97 -39.59
N LEU A 260 -7.41 22.70 -39.59
CA LEU A 260 -7.60 21.92 -40.82
C LEU A 260 -8.73 22.50 -41.67
N GLN A 261 -9.83 22.93 -41.05
CA GLN A 261 -10.96 23.56 -41.72
C GLN A 261 -10.53 24.87 -42.39
N GLN A 262 -9.77 25.72 -41.70
CA GLN A 262 -9.24 26.97 -42.27
C GLN A 262 -8.34 26.70 -43.48
N LYS A 263 -7.49 25.66 -43.44
CA LYS A 263 -6.66 25.24 -44.59
C LYS A 263 -7.47 24.65 -45.76
N THR A 264 -8.62 24.04 -45.49
CA THR A 264 -9.48 23.43 -46.52
C THR A 264 -10.28 24.51 -47.27
N VAL A 265 -10.74 25.55 -46.56
CA VAL A 265 -11.38 26.73 -47.18
C VAL A 265 -10.41 27.50 -48.09
N LEU A 266 -9.11 27.42 -47.82
CA LEU A 266 -8.05 28.02 -48.66
C LEU A 266 -7.54 27.13 -49.82
N GLY A 267 -8.25 26.06 -50.20
CA GLY A 267 -8.12 25.47 -51.55
C GLY A 267 -7.21 24.23 -51.72
N ASN A 268 -7.09 23.34 -50.74
CA ASN A 268 -6.37 22.07 -50.91
C ASN A 268 -7.30 20.84 -50.87
N ASN A 269 -7.43 20.14 -52.01
CA ASN A 269 -8.23 18.92 -52.19
C ASN A 269 -7.82 17.74 -51.25
N VAL A 270 -6.59 17.75 -50.74
CA VAL A 270 -6.07 16.73 -49.80
C VAL A 270 -6.68 16.87 -48.40
N GLY A 271 -7.06 18.09 -48.00
CA GLY A 271 -7.72 18.35 -46.70
C GLY A 271 -9.12 17.72 -46.60
N HIS A 272 -9.79 17.57 -47.74
CA HIS A 272 -11.16 17.04 -47.85
C HIS A 272 -11.25 15.54 -47.55
N ILE A 273 -10.18 14.78 -47.80
CA ILE A 273 -10.10 13.32 -47.59
C ILE A 273 -9.71 13.01 -46.13
N VAL A 274 -8.72 13.74 -45.58
CA VAL A 274 -8.28 13.57 -44.19
C VAL A 274 -9.34 14.04 -43.18
N ALA A 275 -10.11 15.09 -43.53
CA ALA A 275 -11.21 15.56 -42.71
C ALA A 275 -12.35 14.53 -42.60
N LYS A 276 -12.64 13.77 -43.66
CA LYS A 276 -13.71 12.76 -43.66
C LYS A 276 -13.42 11.51 -42.82
N HIS A 277 -12.18 11.29 -42.37
CA HIS A 277 -11.78 10.07 -41.66
C HIS A 277 -11.46 10.28 -40.17
N SER A 278 -11.53 11.51 -39.67
CA SER A 278 -11.44 11.76 -38.23
C SER A 278 -12.83 11.65 -37.61
N PHE A 279 -13.03 10.79 -36.61
CA PHE A 279 -14.34 10.56 -35.95
C PHE A 279 -14.97 11.87 -35.41
N LEU A 280 -14.14 12.84 -34.98
CA LEU A 280 -14.56 14.20 -34.59
C LEU A 280 -15.20 15.01 -35.73
N LEU A 281 -14.84 14.70 -36.97
CA LEU A 281 -15.29 15.32 -38.22
C LEU A 281 -16.30 14.44 -38.98
N CYS A 282 -16.78 13.33 -38.40
CA CYS A 282 -17.95 12.61 -38.93
C CYS A 282 -19.27 13.27 -38.53
N ILE A 283 -19.26 14.11 -37.49
CA ILE A 283 -20.39 14.95 -37.09
C ILE A 283 -20.50 16.17 -38.01
N SER A 284 -19.37 16.78 -38.39
CA SER A 284 -19.32 18.00 -39.22
C SER A 284 -19.89 17.94 -40.66
N PRO A 285 -19.91 16.82 -41.42
CA PRO A 285 -20.37 16.85 -42.81
C PRO A 285 -21.90 16.97 -42.92
N ARG A 286 -22.64 16.59 -41.86
CA ARG A 286 -24.10 16.77 -41.80
C ARG A 286 -24.52 18.15 -41.28
N TYR A 287 -23.60 18.88 -40.66
CA TYR A 287 -23.75 20.30 -40.30
C TYR A 287 -23.24 21.26 -41.39
N TRP A 288 -22.78 20.72 -42.53
CA TRP A 288 -22.39 21.53 -43.68
C TRP A 288 -23.64 22.17 -44.30
N GLY A 289 -23.90 23.43 -43.96
CA GLY A 289 -25.05 24.22 -44.42
C GLY A 289 -26.16 24.45 -43.39
N SER A 290 -25.97 24.08 -42.12
CA SER A 290 -26.92 24.37 -41.03
C SER A 290 -26.39 25.50 -40.13
N ASN A 291 -27.29 26.35 -39.62
CA ASN A 291 -27.00 27.47 -38.69
C ASN A 291 -26.57 27.01 -37.28
N VAL A 292 -25.74 25.97 -37.17
CA VAL A 292 -25.34 25.40 -35.89
C VAL A 292 -24.05 26.07 -35.44
N ASP A 293 -24.21 27.00 -34.49
CA ASP A 293 -23.14 27.82 -33.94
C ASP A 293 -22.08 26.97 -33.25
N GLY A 294 -20.80 27.35 -33.40
CA GLY A 294 -19.69 26.65 -32.76
C GLY A 294 -19.76 26.60 -31.22
N SER A 295 -20.58 27.44 -30.61
CA SER A 295 -20.89 27.40 -29.17
C SER A 295 -21.69 26.16 -28.79
N SER A 296 -22.64 25.81 -29.63
CA SER A 296 -23.63 24.76 -29.41
C SER A 296 -23.03 23.33 -29.49
N LEU A 297 -21.95 23.17 -30.28
CA LEU A 297 -21.11 21.98 -30.25
C LEU A 297 -20.30 21.90 -28.95
N GLY A 298 -19.88 23.05 -28.40
CA GLY A 298 -19.18 23.13 -27.12
C GLY A 298 -20.00 22.60 -25.95
N ASP A 299 -21.31 22.90 -25.91
CA ASP A 299 -22.21 22.42 -24.86
C ASP A 299 -22.41 20.91 -24.92
N LEU A 300 -22.58 20.36 -26.13
CA LEU A 300 -22.65 18.91 -26.36
C LEU A 300 -21.38 18.21 -25.85
N TRP A 301 -20.19 18.70 -26.22
CA TRP A 301 -18.92 18.11 -25.80
C TRP A 301 -18.68 18.25 -24.29
N THR A 302 -19.03 19.39 -23.70
CA THR A 302 -18.86 19.64 -22.27
C THR A 302 -19.73 18.70 -21.44
N LEU A 303 -21.01 18.55 -21.80
CA LEU A 303 -21.91 17.60 -21.16
C LEU A 303 -21.45 16.15 -21.38
N ALA A 304 -21.07 15.78 -22.61
CA ALA A 304 -20.60 14.44 -22.93
C ALA A 304 -19.37 14.05 -22.10
N VAL A 305 -18.36 14.93 -22.00
CA VAL A 305 -17.14 14.66 -21.24
C VAL A 305 -17.43 14.50 -19.75
N VAL A 306 -18.25 15.38 -19.16
CA VAL A 306 -18.58 15.28 -17.73
C VAL A 306 -19.35 14.00 -17.42
N ILE A 307 -20.37 13.67 -18.21
CA ILE A 307 -21.15 12.45 -18.00
C ILE A 307 -20.24 11.22 -18.20
N MET A 308 -19.39 11.21 -19.23
CA MET A 308 -18.43 10.14 -19.50
C MET A 308 -17.48 9.91 -18.34
N VAL A 309 -16.83 10.96 -17.84
CA VAL A 309 -15.86 10.85 -16.74
C VAL A 309 -16.54 10.38 -15.45
N ASN A 310 -17.75 10.86 -15.13
CA ASN A 310 -18.47 10.45 -13.93
C ASN A 310 -19.02 9.01 -14.02
N ILE A 311 -19.51 8.58 -15.19
CA ILE A 311 -19.93 7.18 -15.38
C ILE A 311 -18.71 6.26 -15.40
N HIS A 312 -17.59 6.72 -15.93
CA HIS A 312 -16.34 5.98 -15.85
C HIS A 312 -15.90 5.76 -14.39
N LEU A 313 -15.95 6.81 -13.56
CA LEU A 313 -15.73 6.68 -12.11
C LEU A 313 -16.73 5.71 -11.47
N ALA A 314 -18.03 5.85 -11.77
CA ALA A 314 -19.08 4.98 -11.27
C ALA A 314 -18.82 3.49 -11.53
N MET A 315 -18.30 3.15 -12.72
CA MET A 315 -17.97 1.78 -13.10
C MET A 315 -16.85 1.17 -12.24
N ASP A 316 -15.94 1.99 -11.72
CA ASP A 316 -14.77 1.56 -10.95
C ASP A 316 -14.98 1.64 -9.43
N VAL A 317 -16.09 2.20 -8.95
CA VAL A 317 -16.46 2.20 -7.53
C VAL A 317 -16.69 0.77 -7.05
N ILE A 318 -15.87 0.34 -6.09
CA ILE A 318 -15.91 -0.99 -5.48
C ILE A 318 -17.16 -1.18 -4.62
N ARG A 319 -17.49 -0.18 -3.79
CA ARG A 319 -18.61 -0.20 -2.85
C ARG A 319 -19.37 1.11 -2.92
N TRP A 320 -20.66 1.00 -3.20
CA TRP A 320 -21.56 2.14 -3.32
C TRP A 320 -22.07 2.59 -1.96
N TYR A 321 -21.83 3.86 -1.62
CA TYR A 321 -22.40 4.53 -0.46
C TYR A 321 -23.35 5.64 -0.91
N TRP A 322 -24.24 6.11 -0.04
CA TRP A 322 -25.14 7.21 -0.40
C TRP A 322 -24.36 8.48 -0.77
N ILE A 323 -23.21 8.73 -0.11
CA ILE A 323 -22.32 9.86 -0.39
C ILE A 323 -21.75 9.77 -1.80
N THR A 324 -21.32 8.58 -2.24
CA THR A 324 -20.75 8.40 -3.59
C THR A 324 -21.83 8.56 -4.66
N HIS A 325 -23.06 8.13 -4.41
CA HIS A 325 -24.19 8.43 -5.29
C HIS A 325 -24.46 9.93 -5.38
N ALA A 326 -24.58 10.60 -4.23
CA ALA A 326 -24.84 12.03 -4.19
C ALA A 326 -23.75 12.83 -4.92
N ALA A 327 -22.47 12.44 -4.77
CA ALA A 327 -21.36 13.10 -5.46
C ALA A 327 -21.38 12.89 -6.98
N ILE A 328 -21.61 11.66 -7.46
CA ILE A 328 -21.59 11.32 -8.90
C ILE A 328 -22.81 11.91 -9.62
N TRP A 329 -24.01 11.71 -9.08
CA TRP A 329 -25.23 12.24 -9.70
C TRP A 329 -25.35 13.74 -9.50
N GLY A 330 -24.93 14.25 -8.34
CA GLY A 330 -24.88 15.67 -8.04
C GLY A 330 -23.95 16.44 -8.97
N SER A 331 -22.78 15.88 -9.34
CA SER A 331 -21.86 16.55 -10.27
C SER A 331 -22.43 16.64 -11.69
N ILE A 332 -23.15 15.60 -12.14
CA ILE A 332 -23.83 15.59 -13.44
C ILE A 332 -24.94 16.64 -13.45
N ILE A 333 -25.82 16.63 -12.43
CA ILE A 333 -26.92 17.61 -12.31
C ILE A 333 -26.38 19.03 -12.22
N ALA A 334 -25.35 19.27 -11.41
CA ALA A 334 -24.71 20.57 -11.28
C ALA A 334 -24.17 21.08 -12.62
N THR A 335 -23.57 20.20 -13.42
CA THR A 335 -23.04 20.57 -14.75
C THR A 335 -24.17 20.94 -15.71
N PHE A 336 -25.29 20.20 -15.70
CA PHE A 336 -26.48 20.59 -16.46
C PHE A 336 -27.00 21.97 -16.05
N ILE A 337 -27.06 22.25 -14.75
CA ILE A 337 -27.47 23.56 -14.23
C ILE A 337 -26.48 24.66 -14.69
N CYS A 338 -25.17 24.41 -14.62
CA CYS A 338 -24.16 25.36 -15.06
C CYS A 338 -24.28 25.71 -16.54
N VAL A 339 -24.47 24.71 -17.41
CA VAL A 339 -24.68 24.93 -18.86
C VAL A 339 -25.95 25.77 -19.07
N LEU A 340 -27.07 25.38 -18.44
CA LEU A 340 -28.32 26.15 -18.51
C LEU A 340 -28.16 27.61 -18.09
N VAL A 341 -27.41 27.88 -17.01
CA VAL A 341 -27.15 29.24 -16.54
C VAL A 341 -26.30 30.02 -17.54
N ILE A 342 -25.26 29.41 -18.11
CA ILE A 342 -24.38 30.04 -19.11
C ILE A 342 -25.16 30.43 -20.37
N ASP A 343 -26.03 29.55 -20.87
CA ASP A 343 -26.84 29.78 -22.07
C ASP A 343 -27.94 30.84 -21.92
N VAL A 344 -28.35 31.15 -20.69
CA VAL A 344 -29.33 32.22 -20.40
C VAL A 344 -28.69 33.61 -20.42
N LEU A 345 -27.37 33.71 -20.27
CA LEU A 345 -26.68 35.00 -20.19
C LEU A 345 -26.53 35.64 -21.58
N PRO A 346 -27.15 36.80 -21.84
CA PRO A 346 -27.20 37.41 -23.17
C PRO A 346 -25.86 38.01 -23.63
N PHE A 347 -24.87 38.13 -22.75
CA PHE A 347 -23.55 38.66 -23.07
C PHE A 347 -22.53 37.59 -23.51
N LEU A 348 -22.88 36.31 -23.44
CA LEU A 348 -22.00 35.21 -23.83
C LEU A 348 -22.30 34.71 -25.25
N PRO A 349 -21.27 34.27 -26.01
CA PRO A 349 -21.48 33.68 -27.33
C PRO A 349 -22.24 32.35 -27.19
N GLY A 350 -23.39 32.22 -27.86
CA GLY A 350 -24.26 31.04 -27.75
C GLY A 350 -25.53 31.25 -26.93
N TYR A 351 -25.95 32.49 -26.69
CA TYR A 351 -27.25 32.78 -26.07
C TYR A 351 -28.37 31.93 -26.67
N TRP A 352 -29.07 31.19 -25.79
CA TRP A 352 -30.20 30.33 -26.13
C TRP A 352 -29.90 29.13 -27.05
N ALA A 353 -28.62 28.87 -27.37
CA ALA A 353 -28.22 27.80 -28.29
C ALA A 353 -28.55 26.42 -27.72
N PHE A 354 -28.28 26.19 -26.43
CA PHE A 354 -28.63 24.92 -25.77
C PHE A 354 -30.13 24.59 -25.85
N PHE A 355 -31.00 25.57 -25.65
CA PHE A 355 -32.46 25.36 -25.69
C PHE A 355 -32.98 25.00 -27.08
N HIS A 356 -32.34 25.50 -28.14
CA HIS A 356 -32.66 25.11 -29.52
C HIS A 356 -32.24 23.66 -29.80
N ILE A 357 -31.06 23.27 -29.34
CA ILE A 357 -30.50 21.95 -29.61
C ILE A 357 -31.11 20.85 -28.74
N ALA A 358 -31.38 21.12 -27.46
CA ALA A 358 -31.98 20.17 -26.54
C ALA A 358 -33.39 19.70 -26.98
N LYS A 359 -34.10 20.52 -27.78
CA LYS A 359 -35.38 20.16 -28.40
C LYS A 359 -35.24 19.14 -29.53
N THR A 360 -34.04 18.98 -30.08
CA THR A 360 -33.79 18.11 -31.24
C THR A 360 -33.38 16.72 -30.77
N ALA A 361 -34.04 15.66 -31.27
CA ALA A 361 -33.70 14.28 -30.91
C ALA A 361 -32.26 13.87 -31.30
N LEU A 362 -31.69 14.51 -32.33
CA LEU A 362 -30.31 14.30 -32.77
C LEU A 362 -29.28 14.59 -31.67
N PHE A 363 -29.54 15.58 -30.82
CA PHE A 363 -28.63 15.91 -29.71
C PHE A 363 -28.49 14.74 -28.73
N TRP A 364 -29.64 14.22 -28.26
CA TRP A 364 -29.67 13.11 -27.30
C TRP A 364 -29.12 11.82 -27.89
N LEU A 365 -29.37 11.55 -29.17
CA LEU A 365 -28.80 10.39 -29.85
C LEU A 365 -27.28 10.51 -30.00
N CYS A 366 -26.77 11.68 -30.40
CA CYS A 366 -25.34 11.94 -30.47
C CYS A 366 -24.67 11.81 -29.10
N LEU A 367 -25.27 12.39 -28.05
CA LEU A 367 -24.78 12.25 -26.67
C LEU A 367 -24.70 10.78 -26.27
N LEU A 368 -25.76 10.00 -26.50
CA LEU A 368 -25.79 8.57 -26.19
C LEU A 368 -24.73 7.79 -26.98
N CYS A 369 -24.56 8.07 -28.27
CA CYS A 369 -23.54 7.42 -29.10
C CYS A 369 -22.11 7.73 -28.61
N ILE A 370 -21.84 8.96 -28.19
CA ILE A 370 -20.53 9.33 -27.60
C ILE A 370 -20.31 8.54 -26.30
N MET A 371 -21.33 8.46 -25.44
CA MET A 371 -21.25 7.71 -24.19
C MET A 371 -20.98 6.22 -24.40
N ILE A 372 -21.72 5.57 -25.30
CA ILE A 372 -21.53 4.15 -25.62
C ILE A 372 -20.16 3.94 -26.26
N GLY A 373 -19.81 4.73 -27.27
CA GLY A 373 -18.54 4.60 -27.99
C GLY A 373 -17.31 4.76 -27.09
N ALA A 374 -17.38 5.66 -26.11
CA ALA A 374 -16.27 5.90 -25.19
C ALA A 374 -16.16 4.86 -24.06
N LEU A 375 -17.29 4.40 -23.52
CA LEU A 375 -17.30 3.50 -22.35
C LEU A 375 -17.24 2.01 -22.72
N LEU A 376 -17.79 1.63 -23.87
CA LEU A 376 -17.92 0.22 -24.27
C LEU A 376 -16.57 -0.51 -24.37
N PRO A 377 -15.52 0.03 -25.02
CA PRO A 377 -14.24 -0.67 -25.11
C PRO A 377 -13.65 -1.00 -23.74
N ARG A 378 -13.72 -0.05 -22.81
CA ARG A 378 -13.19 -0.23 -21.46
C ARG A 378 -14.02 -1.21 -20.65
N PHE A 379 -15.35 -1.15 -20.76
CA PHE A 379 -16.24 -2.11 -20.10
C PHE A 379 -15.94 -3.54 -20.56
N LEU A 380 -15.80 -3.76 -21.88
CA LEU A 380 -15.47 -5.08 -22.43
C LEU A 380 -14.09 -5.58 -21.98
N ILE A 381 -13.06 -4.72 -22.03
CA ILE A 381 -11.72 -5.07 -21.54
C ILE A 381 -11.77 -5.42 -20.05
N LYS A 382 -12.48 -4.63 -19.24
CA LYS A 382 -12.61 -4.89 -17.80
C LYS A 382 -13.27 -6.23 -17.54
N VAL A 383 -14.39 -6.53 -18.19
CA VAL A 383 -15.09 -7.82 -18.04
C VAL A 383 -14.22 -8.98 -18.50
N PHE A 384 -13.50 -8.83 -19.62
CA PHE A 384 -12.60 -9.86 -20.14
C PHE A 384 -11.45 -10.14 -19.16
N MET A 385 -10.75 -9.09 -18.71
CA MET A 385 -9.65 -9.23 -17.74
C MET A 385 -10.16 -9.80 -16.42
N GLN A 386 -11.35 -9.39 -15.98
CA GLN A 386 -11.97 -9.87 -14.76
C GLN A 386 -12.30 -11.38 -14.81
N TYR A 387 -12.64 -11.89 -16.00
CA TYR A 387 -12.99 -13.29 -16.21
C TYR A 387 -11.76 -14.18 -16.40
N TYR A 388 -10.77 -13.76 -17.20
CA TYR A 388 -9.62 -14.59 -17.55
C TYR A 388 -8.43 -14.43 -16.60
N THR A 389 -8.25 -13.25 -16.00
CA THR A 389 -7.11 -12.94 -15.13
C THR A 389 -7.59 -12.18 -13.88
N PRO A 390 -8.36 -12.83 -12.99
CA PRO A 390 -8.89 -12.18 -11.79
C PRO A 390 -7.75 -11.82 -10.84
N THR A 391 -7.88 -10.65 -10.20
CA THR A 391 -6.94 -10.21 -9.15
C THR A 391 -7.26 -10.89 -7.82
N ASP A 392 -6.27 -11.08 -6.94
CA ASP A 392 -6.48 -11.70 -5.62
C ASP A 392 -7.56 -10.98 -4.80
N ILE A 393 -7.63 -9.64 -4.89
CA ILE A 393 -8.67 -8.83 -4.25
C ILE A 393 -10.05 -9.21 -4.77
N GLN A 394 -10.18 -9.48 -6.07
CA GLN A 394 -11.44 -9.88 -6.66
C GLN A 394 -11.84 -11.29 -6.23
N ILE A 395 -10.90 -12.23 -6.23
CA ILE A 395 -11.14 -13.60 -5.76
C ILE A 395 -11.61 -13.58 -4.30
N ALA A 396 -10.94 -12.80 -3.45
CA ALA A 396 -11.33 -12.62 -2.05
C ALA A 396 -12.75 -12.05 -1.90
N ARG A 397 -13.13 -11.06 -2.73
CA ARG A 397 -14.48 -10.47 -2.72
C ARG A 397 -15.55 -11.45 -3.20
N GLU A 398 -15.26 -12.22 -4.24
CA GLU A 398 -16.18 -13.26 -4.72
C GLU A 398 -16.38 -14.32 -3.63
N ALA A 399 -15.29 -14.77 -3.00
CA ALA A 399 -15.34 -15.69 -1.87
C ALA A 399 -16.17 -15.13 -0.69
N GLU A 400 -16.00 -13.85 -0.32
CA GLU A 400 -16.81 -13.20 0.72
C GLU A 400 -18.31 -13.17 0.36
N LYS A 401 -18.65 -12.87 -0.89
CA LYS A 401 -20.03 -12.85 -1.38
C LYS A 401 -20.67 -14.24 -1.36
N PHE A 402 -19.92 -15.28 -1.75
CA PHE A 402 -20.40 -16.66 -1.72
C PHE A 402 -20.53 -17.19 -0.29
N ASN A 403 -19.58 -16.88 0.60
CA ASN A 403 -19.66 -17.28 2.01
C ASN A 403 -20.83 -16.61 2.73
N THR A 404 -21.08 -15.32 2.48
CA THR A 404 -22.25 -14.62 3.02
C THR A 404 -23.55 -15.23 2.52
N SER A 405 -23.60 -15.65 1.25
CA SER A 405 -24.77 -16.31 0.66
C SER A 405 -25.01 -17.71 1.23
N ARG A 406 -23.95 -18.45 1.56
CA ARG A 406 -24.05 -19.75 2.26
C ARG A 406 -24.49 -19.58 3.71
N ALA A 407 -23.99 -18.57 4.41
CA ALA A 407 -24.39 -18.27 5.78
C ALA A 407 -25.88 -17.84 5.84
N SER A 408 -26.35 -17.05 4.88
CA SER A 408 -27.78 -16.68 4.81
C SER A 408 -28.68 -17.85 4.41
N GLN A 409 -28.22 -18.77 3.55
CA GLN A 409 -28.93 -20.02 3.27
C GLN A 409 -28.97 -20.97 4.47
N GLY A 410 -27.91 -21.04 5.28
CA GLY A 410 -27.88 -21.84 6.51
C GLY A 410 -28.86 -21.34 7.59
N VAL A 411 -29.11 -20.03 7.66
CA VAL A 411 -30.09 -19.44 8.59
C VAL A 411 -31.54 -19.66 8.13
N GLN A 412 -31.79 -19.95 6.84
CA GLN A 412 -33.13 -20.24 6.33
C GLN A 412 -33.54 -21.72 6.42
N ILE A 413 -32.67 -22.61 6.91
CA ILE A 413 -32.96 -24.04 7.09
C ILE A 413 -32.82 -24.40 8.58
N GLU A 414 -33.60 -23.74 9.43
CA GLU A 414 -33.99 -24.21 10.76
C GLU A 414 -35.33 -23.55 11.12
N MET A 415 -36.38 -23.86 10.35
CA MET A 415 -37.75 -23.68 10.83
C MET A 415 -38.15 -25.01 11.45
N ASN A 416 -37.89 -25.15 12.75
CA ASN A 416 -38.36 -26.28 13.55
C ASN A 416 -39.85 -26.52 13.27
N GLU A 417 -40.21 -27.76 12.94
CA GLU A 417 -41.61 -28.18 12.93
C GLU A 417 -42.20 -27.91 14.31
N ILE A 418 -43.20 -27.04 14.35
CA ILE A 418 -44.03 -26.83 15.53
C ILE A 418 -44.79 -28.14 15.73
N PHE A 419 -44.29 -28.98 16.64
CA PHE A 419 -45.03 -30.10 17.19
C PHE A 419 -46.27 -29.55 17.89
N ASP A 420 -47.43 -29.71 17.26
CA ASP A 420 -48.72 -29.56 17.95
C ASP A 420 -48.79 -30.62 19.07
N PRO A 421 -49.04 -30.23 20.34
CA PRO A 421 -49.28 -31.21 21.38
C PRO A 421 -50.65 -31.89 21.15
N PRO A 422 -50.77 -33.20 21.41
CA PRO A 422 -52.02 -33.91 21.20
C PRO A 422 -53.13 -33.33 22.08
N ARG A 423 -54.23 -32.92 21.46
CA ARG A 423 -55.45 -32.54 22.16
C ARG A 423 -56.18 -33.79 22.65
N ARG A 424 -56.20 -33.92 23.99
CA ARG A 424 -57.00 -34.81 24.85
C ARG A 424 -56.64 -36.29 24.84
#